data_AF-A0A1I1W8Y2-F1
#
_entry.id   AF-A0A1I1W8Y2-F1
#
_cell.length_a   1.000
_cell.length_b   1.000
_cell.length_c   1.000
_cell.angle_alpha   90.00
_cell.angle_beta   90.00
_cell.angle_gamma   90.00
#
_symmetry.space_group_name_H-M   'P 1'
#
loop_
_entity.id
_entity.type
_entity.pdbx_description
1 polymer ?
#
loop_
_entity_poly.entity_id
_entity_poly.type
_entity_poly.pdbx_seq_one_letter_code
_entity_poly.pdbx_strand_id
1 'polypeptide(L)'
;GVYQEIWGTLIAYNLIRLEIAKAALAVKCEPTEVSFIRAFHLIQFELHWAGVTRSYGKLPASMKHLRERLVSLLKDERPGRKCDRAVKATPKRYAVRKVKKLP
;
A
#
# COMPACT_ATOMS: atom_id res chain seq x y z
N GLY A 1 6.42 -23.87 14.99
CA GLY A 1 5.84 -23.43 13.70
C GLY A 1 5.05 -22.15 13.91
N VAL A 2 3.76 -22.27 14.22
CA VAL A 2 2.79 -21.16 14.21
C VAL A 2 3.18 -19.94 15.06
N TYR A 3 3.59 -20.13 16.31
CA TYR A 3 3.97 -18.99 17.17
C TYR A 3 5.14 -18.18 16.60
N GLN A 4 6.13 -18.84 16.00
CA GLN A 4 7.29 -18.17 15.43
C GLN A 4 6.89 -17.31 14.22
N GLU A 5 5.95 -17.78 13.41
CA GLU A 5 5.41 -17.02 12.27
C GLU A 5 4.61 -15.79 12.73
N ILE A 6 3.78 -15.95 13.78
CA ILE A 6 3.04 -14.82 14.38
C ILE A 6 4.00 -13.79 14.97
N TRP A 7 4.99 -14.23 15.75
CA TRP A 7 5.99 -13.32 16.31
C TRP A 7 6.83 -12.66 15.23
N GLY A 8 7.24 -13.41 14.21
CA GLY A 8 7.99 -12.88 13.07
C GLY A 8 7.21 -11.79 12.33
N THR A 9 5.92 -12.02 12.07
CA THR A 9 5.05 -11.02 11.40
C THR A 9 4.83 -9.78 12.26
N LEU A 10 4.62 -9.94 13.57
CA LEU A 10 4.49 -8.80 14.50
C LEU A 10 5.78 -7.98 14.60
N ILE A 11 6.94 -8.64 14.67
CA ILE A 11 8.24 -7.96 14.68
C ILE A 11 8.43 -7.19 13.37
N ALA A 12 8.18 -7.81 12.22
CA ALA A 12 8.29 -7.14 10.93
C ALA A 12 7.40 -5.89 10.84
N TYR A 13 6.14 -6.00 11.27
CA TYR A 13 5.20 -4.87 11.32
C TYR A 13 5.75 -3.71 12.16
N ASN A 14 6.25 -4.02 13.37
CA ASN A 14 6.79 -3.02 14.28
C ASN A 14 8.05 -2.34 13.72
N LEU A 15 8.94 -3.10 13.08
CA LEU A 15 10.14 -2.55 12.45
C LEU A 15 9.81 -1.60 11.30
N ILE A 16 8.84 -1.97 10.45
CA ILE A 16 8.37 -1.11 9.36
C ILE A 16 7.76 0.18 9.93
N ARG A 17 6.91 0.08 10.96
CA ARG A 17 6.31 1.24 11.61
C ARG A 17 7.33 2.16 12.25
N LEU A 18 8.38 1.61 12.85
CA LEU A 18 9.47 2.37 13.43
C LEU A 18 10.26 3.15 12.36
N GLU A 19 10.58 2.52 11.22
CA GLU A 19 11.26 3.24 10.13
C GLU A 19 10.38 4.31 9.48
N ILE A 20 9.06 4.06 9.36
CA ILE A 20 8.11 5.10 8.94
C ILE A 20 8.11 6.27 9.93
N ALA A 21 8.08 6.01 11.24
CA ALA A 21 8.11 7.07 12.25
C ALA A 21 9.40 7.90 12.20
N LYS A 22 10.55 7.26 11.99
CA LYS A 22 11.83 7.96 11.81
C LYS A 22 11.87 8.80 10.54
N ALA A 23 11.36 8.28 9.42
CA ALA A 23 11.26 9.02 8.17
C ALA A 23 10.31 10.22 8.30
N ALA A 24 9.18 10.03 8.98
CA ALA A 24 8.19 11.07 9.22
C ALA A 24 8.75 12.20 10.11
N LEU A 25 9.50 11.85 11.15
CA LEU A 25 10.18 12.83 12.02
C LEU A 25 11.14 13.72 11.22
N ALA A 26 11.87 13.16 10.24
CA ALA A 26 12.80 13.93 9.41
C ALA A 26 12.10 15.01 8.57
N VAL A 27 10.83 14.80 8.20
CA VAL A 27 10.05 15.69 7.33
C VAL A 27 8.93 16.44 8.06
N LYS A 28 8.81 16.23 9.38
CA LYS A 28 7.77 16.84 10.23
C LYS A 28 6.35 16.51 9.74
N CYS A 29 6.15 15.31 9.21
CA CYS A 29 4.83 14.79 8.85
C CYS A 29 4.35 13.77 9.88
N GLU A 30 3.06 13.43 9.85
CA GLU A 30 2.52 12.42 10.75
C GLU A 30 2.83 11.01 10.19
N PRO A 31 3.29 10.03 11.01
CA PRO A 31 3.56 8.67 10.53
C PRO A 31 2.37 7.95 9.88
N THR A 32 1.15 8.43 10.12
CA THR A 32 -0.11 7.90 9.57
C THR A 32 -0.38 8.35 8.13
N GLU A 33 0.20 9.48 7.71
CA GLU A 33 0.12 10.01 6.35
C GLU A 33 0.93 9.17 5.37
N VAL A 34 1.96 8.46 5.83
CA VAL A 34 2.74 7.55 4.99
C VAL A 34 1.98 6.24 4.78
N SER A 35 1.81 5.84 3.53
CA SER A 35 1.17 4.55 3.21
C SER A 35 2.01 3.37 3.67
N PHE A 36 1.49 2.58 4.62
CA PHE A 36 2.13 1.36 5.10
C PHE A 36 2.46 0.38 3.97
N ILE A 37 1.54 0.14 3.04
CA ILE A 37 1.73 -0.80 1.93
C ILE A 37 2.86 -0.33 1.00
N ARG A 38 2.90 0.97 0.67
CA ARG A 38 3.96 1.52 -0.19
C ARG A 38 5.32 1.45 0.52
N ALA A 39 5.36 1.83 1.81
CA ALA A 39 6.56 1.75 2.63
C ALA A 39 7.07 0.32 2.76
N PHE A 40 6.18 -0.66 2.98
CA PHE A 40 6.53 -2.08 3.06
C PHE A 40 7.25 -2.56 1.79
N HIS A 41 6.67 -2.33 0.61
CA HIS A 41 7.29 -2.74 -0.66
C HIS A 41 8.64 -2.06 -0.89
N LEU A 42 8.76 -0.79 -0.53
CA LEU A 42 10.00 -0.03 -0.72
C LEU A 42 11.11 -0.54 0.22
N ILE A 43 10.79 -0.80 1.49
CA ILE A 43 11.72 -1.42 2.45
C ILE A 43 12.10 -2.82 2.00
N GLN A 44 11.15 -3.64 1.55
CA GLN A 44 11.41 -4.98 1.05
C GLN A 44 12.37 -4.95 -0.16
N PHE A 45 12.14 -4.03 -1.10
CA PHE A 45 13.01 -3.85 -2.26
C PHE A 45 14.43 -3.47 -1.85
N GLU A 46 14.60 -2.46 -0.98
CA GLU A 46 15.93 -2.03 -0.49
C GLU A 46 16.64 -3.15 0.27
N LEU A 47 15.94 -3.90 1.13
CA LEU A 47 16.50 -5.04 1.85
C LEU A 47 16.90 -6.18 0.91
N HIS A 48 16.11 -6.45 -0.14
CA HIS A 48 16.44 -7.45 -1.14
C HIS A 48 17.75 -7.10 -1.85
N TRP A 49 17.92 -5.86 -2.30
CA TRP A 49 19.16 -5.40 -2.92
C TRP A 49 20.34 -5.36 -1.96
N ALA A 50 20.11 -4.99 -0.69
CA ALA A 50 21.12 -5.01 0.35
C ALA A 50 21.60 -6.44 0.65
N GLY A 51 20.73 -7.44 0.57
CA GLY A 51 21.10 -8.86 0.75
C GLY A 51 21.91 -9.42 -0.41
N VAL A 52 21.64 -8.98 -1.65
CA VAL A 52 22.39 -9.41 -2.84
C VAL A 52 23.74 -8.70 -2.94
N THR A 53 23.81 -7.43 -2.55
CA THR A 53 25.01 -6.61 -2.71
C THR A 53 25.98 -6.81 -1.54
N ARG A 54 27.17 -7.37 -1.78
CA ARG A 54 28.24 -7.55 -0.75
C ARG A 54 28.96 -6.24 -0.34
N SER A 55 28.27 -5.10 -0.31
CA SER A 55 28.84 -3.80 0.04
C SER A 55 28.23 -3.25 1.32
N TYR A 56 28.57 -3.87 2.45
CA TYR A 56 28.05 -3.51 3.77
C TYR A 56 28.41 -2.08 4.20
N GLY A 57 29.52 -1.53 3.70
CA GLY A 57 29.92 -0.14 3.98
C GLY A 57 28.97 0.92 3.43
N LYS A 58 28.15 0.58 2.43
CA LYS A 58 27.16 1.51 1.84
C LYS A 58 25.79 1.47 2.53
N LEU A 59 25.58 0.57 3.49
CA LEU A 59 24.29 0.42 4.18
C LEU A 59 23.79 1.69 4.86
N PRO A 60 24.62 2.49 5.58
CA PRO A 60 24.14 3.72 6.19
C PRO A 60 23.62 4.73 5.15
N ALA A 61 24.28 4.80 3.99
CA ALA A 61 23.87 5.68 2.90
C ALA A 61 22.57 5.19 2.24
N SER A 62 22.43 3.88 1.99
CA SER A 62 21.19 3.32 1.43
C SER A 62 20.00 3.51 2.39
N MET A 63 20.22 3.36 3.71
CA MET A 63 19.20 3.64 4.71
C MET A 63 18.77 5.11 4.72
N LYS A 64 19.70 6.04 4.51
CA LYS A 64 19.37 7.47 4.37
C LYS A 64 18.50 7.71 3.14
N HIS A 65 18.86 7.15 2.00
CA HIS A 65 18.08 7.24 0.77
C HIS A 65 16.71 6.57 0.88
N LEU A 66 16.61 5.44 1.58
CA LEU A 66 15.35 4.79 1.90
C LEU A 66 14.42 5.75 2.64
N ARG A 67 14.91 6.42 3.69
CA ARG A 67 14.11 7.40 4.45
C ARG A 67 13.69 8.59 3.60
N GLU A 68 14.58 9.11 2.76
CA GLU A 68 14.26 10.18 1.79
C GLU A 68 13.15 9.74 0.81
N ARG A 69 13.19 8.48 0.33
CA ARG A 69 12.15 7.95 -0.56
C ARG A 69 10.83 7.66 0.15
N LEU A 70 10.85 7.25 1.41
CA LEU A 70 9.62 7.01 2.18
C LEU A 70 8.75 8.28 2.29
N VAL A 71 9.39 9.45 2.30
CA VAL A 71 8.71 10.75 2.34
C VAL A 71 7.86 10.99 1.09
N SER A 72 8.32 10.58 -0.10
CA SER A 72 7.54 10.75 -1.33
C SER A 72 6.31 9.83 -1.42
N LEU A 73 6.14 8.94 -0.44
CA LEU A 73 5.02 8.01 -0.34
C LEU A 73 3.87 8.54 0.52
N LEU A 74 3.83 9.86 0.79
CA LEU A 74 2.70 10.50 1.42
C LEU A 74 1.41 10.07 0.71
N LYS A 75 0.39 9.75 1.50
CA LYS A 75 -0.93 9.45 0.95
C LYS A 75 -1.50 10.75 0.42
N ASP A 76 -1.65 10.80 -0.90
CA ASP A 76 -2.54 11.78 -1.49
C ASP A 76 -3.97 11.41 -1.06
N GLU A 77 -4.66 12.36 -0.44
CA GLU A 77 -6.09 12.21 -0.24
C GLU A 77 -6.74 12.07 -1.60
N ARG A 78 -7.49 10.99 -1.79
CA ARG A 78 -8.19 10.78 -3.05
C ARG A 78 -9.17 11.94 -3.20
N PRO A 79 -9.09 12.73 -4.30
CA PRO A 79 -9.97 13.86 -4.46
C PRO A 79 -11.43 13.39 -4.36
N GLY A 80 -12.25 14.22 -3.72
CA GLY A 80 -13.68 14.00 -3.59
C GLY A 80 -14.32 13.75 -4.95
N ARG A 81 -15.49 13.11 -4.95
CA ARG A 81 -16.23 12.89 -6.21
C ARG A 81 -16.60 14.24 -6.82
N LYS A 82 -16.36 14.40 -8.12
CA LYS A 82 -16.82 15.58 -8.88
C LYS A 82 -18.35 15.59 -9.08
N CYS A 83 -18.99 14.45 -8.97
CA CYS A 83 -20.41 14.27 -9.21
C CYS A 83 -21.06 13.37 -8.15
N ASP A 84 -22.35 13.61 -7.94
CA ASP A 84 -23.15 12.86 -6.97
C ASP A 84 -23.29 11.38 -7.35
N ARG A 85 -23.53 10.55 -6.34
CA ARG A 85 -23.78 9.12 -6.54
C ARG A 85 -25.13 8.94 -7.23
N ALA A 86 -25.11 8.63 -8.51
CA ALA A 86 -26.29 8.17 -9.23
C ALA A 86 -26.33 6.63 -9.29
N VAL A 87 -27.50 6.05 -9.03
CA VAL A 87 -27.76 4.62 -9.26
C VAL A 87 -28.19 4.46 -10.72
N LYS A 88 -27.60 3.49 -11.42
CA LYS A 88 -28.03 3.16 -12.79
C LYS A 88 -29.49 2.70 -12.75
N ALA A 89 -30.34 3.26 -13.60
CA ALA A 89 -31.73 2.85 -13.72
C ALA A 89 -31.83 1.33 -14.01
N THR A 90 -32.82 0.68 -13.42
CA THR A 90 -33.09 -0.75 -13.67
C THR A 90 -33.34 -0.98 -15.16
N PRO A 91 -32.66 -1.95 -15.80
CA PRO A 91 -32.82 -2.18 -17.22
C PRO A 91 -34.24 -2.65 -17.54
N LYS A 92 -34.88 -2.01 -18.52
CA LYS A 92 -36.19 -2.45 -19.02
C LYS A 92 -36.00 -3.70 -19.88
N ARG A 93 -36.82 -4.73 -19.68
CA ARG A 93 -36.81 -5.92 -20.54
C ARG A 93 -37.21 -5.53 -21.96
N TYR A 94 -36.46 -6.00 -22.95
CA TYR A 94 -36.83 -5.89 -24.36
C TYR A 94 -38.14 -6.64 -24.63
N ALA A 95 -38.91 -6.18 -25.61
CA ALA A 95 -40.11 -6.87 -26.04
C ALA A 95 -39.73 -8.23 -26.65
N VAL A 96 -40.29 -9.32 -26.11
CA VAL A 96 -40.08 -10.68 -26.62
C VAL A 96 -41.37 -11.18 -27.26
N ARG A 97 -41.28 -11.69 -28.49
CA ARG A 97 -42.40 -12.32 -29.19
C ARG A 97 -42.77 -13.61 -28.47
N LYS A 98 -43.99 -13.70 -27.91
CA LYS A 98 -44.52 -14.95 -27.33
C LYS A 98 -45.02 -15.86 -28.44
N VAL A 99 -44.37 -17.01 -28.63
CA VAL A 99 -44.87 -18.06 -29.51
C VAL A 99 -45.99 -18.80 -28.79
N LYS A 100 -47.20 -18.85 -29.38
CA LYS A 100 -48.30 -19.66 -28.85
C LYS A 100 -47.95 -21.15 -29.05
N LYS A 101 -48.04 -21.96 -27.99
CA LYS A 101 -48.00 -23.42 -28.16
C LYS A 101 -49.29 -23.83 -28.89
N LEU A 102 -49.13 -24.61 -29.96
CA LEU A 102 -50.24 -25.27 -30.65
C LEU A 102 -50.90 -26.29 -29.69
N PRO A 103 -52.23 -26.46 -29.77
CA PRO A 103 -52.98 -27.38 -28.93
C PRO A 103 -52.57 -28.84 -29.13
#